data_AF-A0A242N2P7-F1
#
_entry.id   AF-A0A242N2P7-F1
#
_cell.length_a   1.000
_cell.length_b   1.000
_cell.length_c   1.000
_cell.angle_alpha   90.00
_cell.angle_beta   90.00
_cell.angle_gamma   90.00
#
_symmetry.space_group_name_H-M   'P 1'
#
loop_
_entity.id
_entity.type
_entity.pdbx_description
1 polymer ?
#
loop_
_entity_poly.entity_id
_entity_poly.type
_entity_poly.pdbx_seq_one_letter_code
_entity_poly.pdbx_strand_id
1 'polypeptide(L)' 'MDVDRLSSKGVVPRDPRVALIEGQAVVLGANAMLLRSLGGRAYGMLSRLTHQEPGNNE' A
#
# COMPACT_ATOMS: atom_id res chain seq x y z
N MET A 1 -1.97 -0.63 5.97
CA MET A 1 -0.57 -0.83 6.39
C MET A 1 -0.48 -1.72 7.64
N ASP A 2 -1.60 -2.16 8.20
CA ASP A 2 -1.65 -3.13 9.29
C ASP A 2 -1.16 -4.50 8.82
N VAL A 3 -0.12 -5.02 9.46
CA VAL A 3 0.55 -6.28 9.10
C VAL A 3 -0.32 -7.48 9.42
N ASP A 4 -1.06 -7.46 10.52
CA ASP A 4 -1.92 -8.58 10.93
C ASP A 4 -3.08 -8.72 9.95
N ARG A 5 -3.66 -7.60 9.53
CA ARG A 5 -4.73 -7.58 8.52
C ARG A 5 -4.25 -7.96 7.12
N LEU A 6 -2.98 -7.72 6.79
CA LEU A 6 -2.37 -8.18 5.54
C LEU A 6 -2.11 -9.68 5.59
N SER A 7 -1.56 -10.16 6.72
CA SER A 7 -1.26 -11.58 6.94
C SER A 7 -2.53 -12.43 6.93
N SER A 8 -3.62 -11.94 7.52
CA SER A 8 -4.92 -12.62 7.49
C SER A 8 -5.51 -12.77 6.07
N LYS A 9 -4.99 -12.01 5.09
CA LYS A 9 -5.34 -12.11 3.67
C LYS A 9 -4.32 -12.89 2.85
N GLY A 10 -3.37 -13.57 3.50
CA GLY A 10 -2.30 -14.31 2.84
C GLY A 10 -1.18 -13.44 2.28
N VAL A 11 -1.17 -12.12 2.56
CA VAL A 11 -0.09 -11.22 2.15
C VAL A 11 0.90 -11.12 3.30
N VAL A 12 2.15 -11.54 3.08
CA VAL A 12 3.24 -11.44 4.07
C VAL A 12 4.24 -10.37 3.61
N PRO A 13 4.13 -9.12 4.10
CA PRO A 13 5.05 -8.05 3.73
C PRO A 13 6.45 -8.35 4.27
N ARG A 14 7.46 -8.38 3.40
CA ARG A 14 8.88 -8.55 3.81
C ARG A 14 9.66 -7.27 3.57
N ASP A 15 10.65 -7.02 4.42
CA ASP A 15 11.51 -5.82 4.34
C ASP A 15 10.70 -4.52 4.21
N PRO A 16 9.78 -4.23 5.16
CA PRO A 16 8.91 -3.06 5.08
C PRO A 16 9.72 -1.78 5.25
N ARG A 17 9.58 -0.83 4.32
CA ARG A 17 10.28 0.45 4.33
C ARG A 17 9.30 1.59 4.11
N VAL A 18 9.54 2.72 4.76
CA VAL A 18 8.78 3.94 4.49
C VAL A 18 9.13 4.44 3.09
N ALA A 19 8.11 4.81 2.33
CA ALA A 19 8.24 5.37 1.00
C ALA A 19 7.39 6.63 0.84
N LEU A 20 7.85 7.54 0.00
CA LEU A 20 7.14 8.74 -0.46
C LEU A 20 6.76 8.54 -1.92
N ILE A 21 5.53 8.91 -2.27
CA ILE A 21 5.04 9.00 -3.63
C ILE A 21 4.69 10.47 -3.89
N GLU A 22 5.41 11.08 -4.83
CA GLU A 22 5.18 12.47 -5.25
C GLU A 22 4.07 12.56 -6.30
N GLY A 23 3.40 13.70 -6.37
CA GLY A 23 2.30 13.95 -7.29
C GLY A 23 1.01 13.20 -6.95
N GLN A 24 0.92 12.61 -5.75
CA GLN A 24 -0.24 11.87 -5.26
C GLN A 24 -0.70 12.40 -3.91
N ALA A 25 -2.00 12.33 -3.65
CA ALA A 25 -2.61 12.61 -2.36
C ALA A 25 -3.43 11.40 -1.90
N VAL A 26 -3.37 11.07 -0.61
CA VAL A 26 -4.23 10.05 -0.01
C VAL A 26 -5.59 10.68 0.24
N VAL A 27 -6.65 10.06 -0.27
CA VAL A 27 -8.03 10.41 0.03
C VAL A 27 -8.68 9.27 0.78
N LEU A 28 -9.37 9.62 1.88
CA LEU A 28 -10.06 8.68 2.74
C LEU A 28 -11.56 8.70 2.41
N GLY A 29 -12.10 7.54 2.08
CA GLY A 29 -13.54 7.27 1.99
C GLY A 29 -13.86 5.95 2.70
N ALA A 30 -14.75 5.14 2.12
CA ALA A 30 -14.96 3.76 2.59
C ALA A 30 -13.67 2.92 2.50
N ASN A 31 -12.82 3.23 1.51
CA ASN A 31 -11.46 2.73 1.38
C ASN A 31 -10.50 3.91 1.15
N ALA A 32 -9.25 3.76 1.55
CA ALA A 32 -8.20 4.72 1.22
C ALA A 32 -7.79 4.58 -0.26
N MET A 33 -7.62 5.71 -0.94
CA MET A 33 -7.25 5.77 -2.36
C MET A 33 -6.14 6.80 -2.58
N LEU A 34 -5.40 6.64 -3.69
CA LEU A 34 -4.46 7.64 -4.18
C LEU A 34 -5.09 8.40 -5.36
N LEU A 35 -5.10 9.72 -5.28
CA LEU A 35 -5.48 10.60 -6.39
C LEU A 35 -4.29 11.42 -6.83
N ARG A 36 -4.17 11.62 -8.14
CA ARG A 36 -3.18 12.55 -8.71
C ARG A 36 -3.46 13.95 -8.20
N SER A 37 -2.44 14.58 -7.65
CA SER A 37 -2.49 15.96 -7.17
C SER A 37 -1.15 16.61 -7.41
N LEU A 38 -1.14 17.71 -8.17
CA LEU A 38 0.10 18.46 -8.42
C LEU A 38 0.64 18.99 -7.08
N GLY A 39 1.93 18.72 -6.80
CA GLY A 39 2.54 19.04 -5.51
C GLY A 39 2.11 18.15 -4.34
N GLY A 40 1.23 17.17 -4.58
CA GLY A 40 0.80 16.19 -3.58
C GLY A 40 1.94 15.27 -3.14
N ARG A 41 1.89 14.85 -1.88
CA ARG A 41 2.81 13.86 -1.30
C ARG A 41 1.99 12.82 -0.55
N ALA A 42 2.22 11.55 -0.86
CA ALA A 42 1.62 10.43 -0.15
C ALA A 42 2.71 9.56 0.46
N TYR A 43 2.57 9.22 1.74
CA TYR A 43 3.51 8.34 2.44
C TYR A 43 2.89 6.96 2.63
N GLY A 44 3.72 5.93 2.58
CA GLY A 44 3.28 4.58 2.89
C GLY A 44 4.40 3.59 3.13
N MET A 45 4.03 2.33 3.18
CA MET A 45 4.95 1.22 3.37
C MET A 45 5.16 0.50 2.04
N LEU A 46 6.40 0.49 1.56
CA LEU A 46 6.86 -0.38 0.49
C LEU A 46 7.31 -1.69 1.10
N SER A 47 6.90 -2.82 0.52
CA SER A 47 7.29 -4.14 1.00
C SER A 47 7.52 -5.05 -0.18
N ARG A 48 8.44 -6.00 0.00
CA ARG A 48 8.74 -7.04 -0.97
C ARG A 48 7.76 -8.20 -0.78
N LEU A 49 7.12 -8.58 -1.89
CA LEU A 49 6.25 -9.74 -1.98
C LEU A 49 6.88 -10.77 -2.92
N THR A 50 6.52 -12.04 -2.75
CA THR A 50 6.78 -13.14 -3.68
C THR A 50 5.56 -13.37 -4.57
N HIS A 51 5.71 -14.15 -5.63
CA HIS A 51 4.59 -14.48 -6.52
C HIS A 51 3.56 -15.44 -5.89
N GLN A 52 3.88 -16.04 -4.73
CA GLN A 52 2.99 -16.96 -4.03
C GLN A 52 2.01 -16.25 -3.09
N GLU A 53 2.27 -15.00 -2.71
CA GLU A 53 1.23 -14.20 -2.08
C GLU A 53 0.15 -13.90 -3.13
N PRO A 54 -1.14 -14.01 -2.78
CA PRO A 54 -2.21 -13.68 -3.70
C PRO A 54 -2.06 -12.22 -4.12
N GLY A 55 -1.58 -11.97 -5.34
CA GLY A 55 -1.98 -10.79 -6.07
C GLY A 55 -3.47 -10.93 -6.26
N ASN A 56 -4.27 -10.02 -5.71
CA ASN A 56 -5.72 -9.96 -5.90
C ASN A 56 -6.08 -10.31 -7.35
N ASN A 57 -6.45 -11.57 -7.59
CA ASN A 57 -7.28 -11.95 -8.73
C ASN A 57 -8.66 -12.09 -8.12
N GLU A 58 -9.42 -11.02 -8.32
CA GLU A 58 -10.88 -10.86 -8.17
C GLU A 58 -11.44 -10.73 -6.74
#